data_AF-A0A0C3BEP9-F1
#
_entry.id   AF-A0A0C3BEP9-F1
#
_cell.length_a   1.000
_cell.length_b   1.000
_cell.length_c   1.000
_cell.angle_alpha   90.00
_cell.angle_beta   90.00
_cell.angle_gamma   90.00
#
_symmetry.space_group_name_H-M   'P 1'
#
loop_
_entity.id
_entity.type
_entity.pdbx_description
1 polymer ?
#
loop_
_entity_poly.entity_id
_entity_poly.type
_entity_poly.pdbx_seq_one_letter_code
_entity_poly.pdbx_strand_id
1 'polypeptide(L)'
;MRLITDILRFLWNLFDYIILLQMGRTYLSRFREFSHNERDVSGWRTQQQREWDRLSTALALLTTMSAAILSITPHAPALATALWLGGAGLSACGLFIVNYFPFKSFSIRNDVMIKIVREDNHYINTTLLAAAVASPVIMTLWSAILFIVGTIDYIIEIPLGGTQYILLALIPIGLGLVAVTATLTVGRVIGKRVETQLDLSDKEMSPTF
;
A
#
# COMPACT_ATOMS: atom_id res chain seq x y z
N MET A 1 8.80 29.56 5.03
CA MET A 1 8.00 28.67 4.17
C MET A 1 8.87 27.68 3.38
N ARG A 2 9.91 28.12 2.64
CA ARG A 2 10.81 27.22 1.88
C ARG A 2 11.47 26.10 2.71
N LEU A 3 11.97 26.42 3.91
CA LEU A 3 12.62 25.45 4.80
C LEU A 3 11.74 24.24 5.16
N ILE A 4 10.44 24.48 5.41
CA ILE A 4 9.49 23.41 5.76
C ILE A 4 9.25 22.50 4.55
N THR A 5 9.11 23.08 3.36
CA THR A 5 8.93 22.33 2.11
C THR A 5 10.16 21.48 1.78
N ASP A 6 11.36 22.01 2.01
CA ASP A 6 12.63 21.30 1.78
C ASP A 6 12.80 20.13 2.76
N ILE A 7 12.46 20.33 4.04
CA ILE A 7 12.47 19.26 5.06
C ILE A 7 11.47 18.16 4.71
N LEU A 8 10.24 18.51 4.33
CA LEU A 8 9.22 17.54 3.93
C LEU A 8 9.64 16.74 2.69
N ARG A 9 10.27 17.41 1.72
CA ARG A 9 10.80 16.75 0.51
C ARG A 9 11.96 15.82 0.85
N PHE A 10 12.85 16.21 1.77
CA PHE A 10 13.93 15.36 2.25
C PHE A 10 13.39 14.12 2.99
N LEU A 11 12.45 14.31 3.92
CA LEU A 11 11.81 13.21 4.65
C LEU A 11 11.08 12.26 3.71
N TRP A 12 10.37 12.80 2.72
CA TRP A 12 9.73 11.99 1.67
C TRP A 12 10.76 11.21 0.85
N ASN A 13 11.88 11.81 0.46
CA ASN A 13 12.93 11.12 -0.29
C ASN A 13 13.58 10.01 0.54
N LEU A 14 13.82 10.26 1.83
CA LEU A 14 14.39 9.28 2.75
C LEU A 14 13.42 8.12 2.96
N PHE A 15 12.14 8.43 3.19
CA PHE A 15 11.07 7.45 3.31
C PHE A 15 10.91 6.63 2.04
N ASP A 16 10.90 7.29 0.87
CA ASP A 16 10.80 6.62 -0.41
C ASP A 16 12.01 5.73 -0.68
N TYR A 17 13.22 6.16 -0.35
CA TYR A 17 14.42 5.39 -0.59
C TYR A 17 14.58 4.20 0.38
N ILE A 18 14.35 4.43 1.68
CA ILE A 18 14.60 3.42 2.71
C ILE A 18 13.39 2.49 2.89
N ILE A 19 12.19 3.05 2.97
CA ILE A 19 10.97 2.30 3.31
C ILE A 19 10.25 1.83 2.04
N LEU A 20 10.06 2.74 1.07
CA LEU A 20 9.34 2.43 -0.17
C LEU A 20 10.24 1.84 -1.27
N LEU A 21 11.56 1.80 -1.08
CA LEU A 21 12.55 1.30 -2.03
C LEU A 21 12.37 1.87 -3.45
N GLN A 22 12.15 3.19 -3.52
CA GLN A 22 11.90 3.99 -4.73
C GLN A 22 10.58 3.70 -5.46
N MET A 23 9.71 2.87 -4.90
CA MET A 23 8.43 2.54 -5.53
C MET A 23 7.49 3.74 -5.61
N GLY A 24 7.55 4.68 -4.66
CA GLY A 24 6.75 5.90 -4.71
C GLY A 24 7.05 6.73 -5.97
N ARG A 25 8.33 6.91 -6.30
CA ARG A 25 8.75 7.60 -7.56
C ARG A 25 8.32 6.82 -8.80
N THR A 26 8.45 5.50 -8.79
CA THR A 26 8.04 4.65 -9.92
C THR A 26 6.54 4.79 -10.19
N TYR A 27 5.70 4.74 -9.15
CA TYR A 27 4.25 4.92 -9.30
C TYR A 27 3.88 6.36 -9.69
N LEU A 28 4.57 7.38 -9.18
CA LEU A 28 4.40 8.76 -9.64
C LEU A 28 4.73 8.91 -11.13
N SER A 29 5.79 8.26 -11.62
CA SER A 29 6.14 8.26 -13.05
C SER A 29 5.05 7.59 -13.89
N ARG A 30 4.56 6.43 -13.45
CA ARG A 30 3.45 5.71 -14.11
C ARG A 30 2.17 6.54 -14.17
N PHE A 31 1.87 7.30 -13.11
CA PHE A 31 0.74 8.22 -13.08
C PHE A 31 0.90 9.39 -14.05
N ARG A 32 2.11 9.95 -14.17
CA ARG A 32 2.39 10.99 -15.17
C ARG A 32 2.23 10.46 -16.58
N GLU A 33 2.76 9.28 -16.88
CA GLU A 33 2.61 8.63 -18.19
C GLU A 33 1.13 8.36 -18.51
N PHE A 34 0.39 7.79 -17.55
CA PHE A 34 -1.06 7.59 -17.67
C PHE A 34 -1.80 8.91 -17.93
N SER A 35 -1.44 9.97 -17.21
CA SER A 35 -2.06 11.28 -17.40
C SER A 35 -1.82 11.85 -18.79
N HIS A 36 -0.75 11.47 -19.50
CA HIS A 36 -0.47 11.98 -20.85
C HIS A 36 -1.10 11.11 -21.95
N ASN A 37 -1.46 9.86 -21.65
CA ASN A 37 -2.00 8.91 -22.62
C ASN A 37 -3.45 8.50 -22.30
N GLU A 38 -4.36 9.49 -22.36
CA GLU A 38 -5.78 9.34 -21.99
C GLU A 38 -6.56 8.29 -22.80
N ARG A 39 -6.02 7.84 -23.94
CA ARG A 39 -6.73 6.95 -24.87
C ARG A 39 -6.83 5.50 -24.41
N ASP A 40 -6.06 5.08 -23.40
CA ASP A 40 -6.02 3.67 -22.95
C ASP A 40 -6.22 3.50 -21.43
N VAL A 41 -7.26 4.14 -20.88
CA VAL A 41 -7.60 3.98 -19.46
C VAL A 41 -7.98 2.54 -19.12
N SER A 42 -8.69 1.85 -20.01
CA SER A 42 -9.09 0.46 -19.83
C SER A 42 -7.91 -0.50 -19.83
N GLY A 43 -6.93 -0.32 -20.72
CA GLY A 43 -5.70 -1.12 -20.73
C GLY A 43 -4.91 -0.93 -19.45
N TRP A 44 -4.75 0.33 -19.00
CA TRP A 44 -4.08 0.63 -17.74
C TRP A 44 -4.77 -0.03 -16.54
N ARG A 45 -6.11 0.09 -16.42
CA ARG A 45 -6.88 -0.58 -15.35
C ARG A 45 -6.69 -2.08 -15.36
N THR A 46 -6.71 -2.70 -16.54
CA THR A 46 -6.51 -4.15 -16.70
C THR A 46 -5.10 -4.56 -16.30
N GLN A 47 -4.08 -3.76 -16.62
CA GLN A 47 -2.70 -4.01 -16.18
C GLN A 47 -2.56 -3.87 -14.67
N GLN A 48 -3.11 -2.81 -14.08
CA GLN A 48 -3.10 -2.62 -12.62
C GLN A 48 -3.82 -3.74 -11.89
N GLN A 49 -4.98 -4.19 -12.39
CA GLN A 49 -5.69 -5.31 -11.80
C GLN A 49 -4.84 -6.59 -11.82
N ARG A 50 -4.17 -6.89 -12.94
CA ARG A 50 -3.26 -8.05 -13.02
C ARG A 50 -2.08 -7.94 -12.06
N GLU A 51 -1.52 -6.75 -11.87
CA GLU A 51 -0.49 -6.51 -10.85
C GLU A 51 -1.05 -6.76 -9.43
N TRP A 52 -2.25 -6.27 -9.15
CA TRP A 52 -2.93 -6.48 -7.87
C TRP A 52 -3.31 -7.93 -7.60
N ASP A 53 -3.76 -8.68 -8.60
CA ASP A 53 -4.06 -10.11 -8.45
C ASP A 53 -2.79 -10.90 -8.09
N ARG A 54 -1.66 -10.56 -8.72
CA ARG A 54 -0.35 -11.14 -8.41
C ARG A 54 0.09 -10.80 -6.99
N LEU A 55 -0.05 -9.53 -6.58
CA LEU A 55 0.28 -9.08 -5.22
C LEU A 55 -0.61 -9.76 -4.18
N SER A 56 -1.91 -9.86 -4.44
CA SER A 56 -2.87 -10.54 -3.56
C SER A 56 -2.45 -11.99 -3.34
N THR A 57 -2.10 -12.69 -4.42
CA THR A 57 -1.63 -14.09 -4.34
C THR A 57 -0.32 -14.18 -3.52
N ALA A 58 0.66 -13.32 -3.81
CA ALA A 58 1.94 -13.33 -3.10
C ALA A 58 1.79 -13.00 -1.60
N LEU A 59 0.98 -12.00 -1.25
CA LEU A 59 0.72 -11.62 0.13
C LEU A 59 -0.06 -12.72 0.87
N ALA A 60 -1.01 -13.39 0.21
CA ALA A 60 -1.72 -14.54 0.75
C ALA A 60 -0.76 -15.68 1.08
N LEU A 61 0.13 -16.02 0.15
CA LEU A 61 1.16 -17.04 0.36
C LEU A 61 2.11 -16.66 1.51
N LEU A 62 2.59 -15.43 1.57
CA LEU A 62 3.45 -14.98 2.67
C LEU A 62 2.73 -15.04 4.02
N THR A 63 1.46 -14.64 4.07
CA THR A 63 0.64 -14.71 5.28
C THR A 63 0.49 -16.15 5.74
N THR A 64 0.11 -17.05 4.83
CA THR A 64 -0.13 -18.46 5.16
C THR A 64 1.16 -19.21 5.51
N MET A 65 2.25 -18.98 4.78
CA MET A 65 3.55 -19.58 5.09
C MET A 65 4.08 -19.11 6.45
N SER A 66 3.97 -17.82 6.76
CA SER A 66 4.39 -17.27 8.05
C SER A 66 3.53 -17.80 9.21
N ALA A 67 2.21 -17.95 9.00
CA ALA A 67 1.34 -18.56 9.99
C ALA A 67 1.59 -20.06 10.16
N ALA A 68 1.85 -20.79 9.06
CA ALA A 68 2.11 -22.21 9.08
C ALA A 68 3.46 -22.52 9.75
N ILE A 69 4.51 -21.75 9.48
CA ILE A 69 5.80 -21.99 10.14
C ILE A 69 5.68 -21.76 11.65
N LEU A 70 4.94 -20.73 12.07
CA LEU A 70 4.64 -20.48 13.48
C LEU A 70 3.84 -21.62 14.14
N SER A 71 2.95 -22.29 13.40
CA SER A 71 2.16 -23.39 13.95
C SER A 71 2.92 -24.70 14.08
N ILE A 72 3.91 -24.95 13.21
CA ILE A 72 4.69 -26.21 13.21
C ILE A 72 6.01 -26.10 13.99
N THR A 73 6.44 -24.91 14.40
CA THR A 73 7.70 -24.68 15.14
C THR A 73 7.45 -24.12 16.56
N PRO A 74 6.89 -24.92 17.49
CA PRO A 74 6.53 -24.45 18.83
C PRO A 74 7.72 -24.02 19.71
N HIS A 75 8.95 -24.34 19.29
CA HIS A 75 10.20 -24.03 20.01
C HIS A 75 11.17 -23.16 19.20
N ALA A 76 10.67 -22.40 18.22
CA ALA A 76 11.51 -21.48 17.46
C ALA A 76 12.15 -20.40 18.36
N PRO A 77 13.34 -19.88 18.00
CA PRO A 77 13.91 -18.71 18.65
C PRO A 77 12.93 -17.53 18.70
N ALA A 78 13.05 -16.71 19.75
CA ALA A 78 12.14 -15.59 19.97
C ALA A 78 12.19 -14.56 18.84
N LEU A 79 13.37 -14.35 18.26
CA LEU A 79 13.54 -13.44 17.12
C LEU A 79 12.89 -14.00 15.85
N ALA A 80 13.15 -15.25 15.47
CA ALA A 80 12.47 -15.91 14.35
C ALA A 80 10.94 -15.84 14.46
N THR A 81 10.40 -16.16 15.63
CA THR A 81 8.96 -16.06 15.93
C THR A 81 8.44 -14.64 15.71
N ALA A 82 9.14 -13.64 16.22
CA ALA A 82 8.76 -12.24 16.07
C ALA A 82 8.78 -11.78 14.61
N LEU A 83 9.79 -12.18 13.84
CA LEU A 83 9.93 -11.83 12.44
C LEU A 83 8.85 -12.48 11.58
N TRP A 84 8.54 -13.77 11.79
CA TRP A 84 7.44 -14.43 11.11
C TRP A 84 6.09 -13.84 11.48
N LEU A 85 5.86 -13.51 12.75
CA LEU A 85 4.63 -12.84 13.17
C LEU A 85 4.49 -11.45 12.53
N GLY A 86 5.58 -10.68 12.51
CA GLY A 86 5.64 -9.39 11.85
C GLY A 86 5.38 -9.49 10.34
N GLY A 87 5.99 -10.47 9.68
CA GLY A 87 5.78 -10.76 8.25
C GLY A 87 4.35 -11.20 7.95
N ALA A 88 3.75 -12.05 8.79
CA ALA A 88 2.36 -12.47 8.67
C ALA A 88 1.39 -11.28 8.79
N GLY A 89 1.56 -10.45 9.82
CA GLY A 89 0.68 -9.31 10.04
C GLY A 89 0.84 -8.22 8.97
N LEU A 90 2.07 -7.95 8.52
CA LEU A 90 2.33 -6.99 7.45
C LEU A 90 1.75 -7.45 6.10
N SER A 91 1.91 -8.74 5.76
CA SER A 91 1.34 -9.31 4.54
C SER A 91 -0.18 -9.35 4.58
N ALA A 92 -0.79 -9.64 5.74
CA ALA A 92 -2.23 -9.53 5.94
C ALA A 92 -2.75 -8.09 5.77
N CYS A 93 -2.02 -7.10 6.25
CA CYS A 93 -2.34 -5.68 6.00
C CYS A 93 -2.27 -5.35 4.50
N GLY A 94 -1.26 -5.86 3.80
CA GLY A 94 -1.12 -5.72 2.35
C GLY A 94 -2.30 -6.32 1.61
N LEU A 95 -2.71 -7.55 1.97
CA LEU A 95 -3.89 -8.21 1.41
C LEU A 95 -5.13 -7.34 1.53
N PHE A 96 -5.34 -6.74 2.70
CA PHE A 96 -6.48 -5.90 2.94
C PHE A 96 -6.48 -4.68 1.99
N ILE A 97 -5.33 -4.04 1.79
CA ILE A 97 -5.20 -2.90 0.87
C ILE A 97 -5.46 -3.32 -0.58
N VAL A 98 -4.87 -4.42 -1.04
CA VAL A 98 -5.02 -4.92 -2.42
C VAL A 98 -6.44 -5.36 -2.70
N ASN A 99 -7.17 -5.85 -1.69
CA ASN A 99 -8.58 -6.16 -1.85
C ASN A 99 -9.48 -4.93 -1.67
N TYR A 100 -9.06 -3.87 -0.99
CA TYR A 100 -9.89 -2.68 -0.81
C TYR A 100 -9.90 -1.76 -2.03
N PHE A 101 -8.72 -1.44 -2.55
CA PHE A 101 -8.60 -0.46 -3.63
C PHE A 101 -9.33 -0.82 -4.93
N PRO A 102 -9.26 -2.04 -5.47
CA PRO A 102 -9.96 -2.40 -6.70
C PRO A 102 -11.46 -2.20 -6.60
N PHE A 103 -12.07 -2.66 -5.50
CA PHE A 103 -13.51 -2.45 -5.28
C PHE A 103 -13.89 -0.96 -5.31
N LYS A 104 -13.05 -0.07 -4.76
CA LYS A 104 -13.28 1.37 -4.83
C LYS A 104 -12.96 1.96 -6.20
N SER A 105 -11.86 1.59 -6.84
CA SER A 105 -11.42 2.17 -8.10
C SER A 105 -12.30 1.75 -9.29
N PHE A 106 -12.88 0.55 -9.28
CA PHE A 106 -13.80 0.10 -10.34
C PHE A 106 -15.10 0.88 -10.38
N SER A 107 -15.56 1.41 -9.24
CA SER A 107 -16.76 2.25 -9.18
C SER A 107 -16.57 3.65 -9.81
N ILE A 108 -15.33 4.05 -10.08
CA ILE A 108 -14.99 5.36 -10.63
C ILE A 108 -14.97 5.29 -12.16
N ARG A 109 -15.62 6.24 -12.84
CA ARG A 109 -15.61 6.34 -14.32
C ARG A 109 -14.22 6.71 -14.86
N ASN A 110 -13.94 6.37 -16.12
CA ASN A 110 -12.62 6.58 -16.73
C ASN A 110 -12.23 8.07 -16.81
N ASP A 111 -13.19 8.94 -17.16
CA ASP A 111 -13.03 10.40 -17.21
C ASP A 111 -12.67 10.99 -15.84
N VAL A 112 -13.28 10.49 -14.77
CA VAL A 112 -13.02 10.94 -13.40
C VAL A 112 -11.67 10.43 -12.90
N MET A 113 -11.27 9.21 -13.29
CA MET A 113 -9.96 8.65 -12.92
C MET A 113 -8.80 9.49 -13.47
N ILE A 114 -8.90 9.98 -14.72
CA ILE A 114 -7.89 10.88 -15.29
C ILE A 114 -7.78 12.15 -14.46
N LYS A 115 -8.91 12.76 -14.07
CA LYS A 115 -8.94 13.97 -13.23
C LYS A 115 -8.30 13.74 -11.87
N ILE A 116 -8.56 12.60 -11.23
CA ILE A 116 -7.94 12.23 -9.95
C ILE A 116 -6.41 12.13 -10.08
N VAL A 117 -5.92 11.49 -11.15
CA VAL A 117 -4.49 11.27 -11.37
C VAL A 117 -3.75 12.55 -11.79
N ARG A 118 -4.43 13.50 -12.45
CA ARG A 118 -3.85 14.80 -12.84
C ARG A 118 -3.82 15.83 -11.71
N GLU A 119 -4.40 15.52 -10.56
CA GLU A 119 -4.71 16.49 -9.50
C GLU A 119 -5.69 17.60 -9.95
N ASP A 120 -6.35 17.42 -11.09
CA ASP A 120 -7.39 18.34 -11.57
C ASP A 120 -8.54 18.35 -10.54
N ASN A 121 -9.04 19.53 -10.18
CA ASN A 121 -10.04 19.73 -9.11
C ASN A 121 -9.61 19.25 -7.71
N HIS A 122 -8.30 19.03 -7.50
CA HIS A 122 -7.69 18.82 -6.19
C HIS A 122 -8.29 17.63 -5.41
N TYR A 123 -8.75 16.55 -6.08
CA TYR A 123 -9.35 15.40 -5.39
C TYR A 123 -8.46 14.83 -4.28
N ILE A 124 -7.18 14.63 -4.58
CA ILE A 124 -6.16 14.17 -3.64
C ILE A 124 -4.77 14.55 -4.16
N ASN A 125 -3.80 14.62 -3.25
CA ASN A 125 -2.39 14.71 -3.63
C ASN A 125 -1.92 13.39 -4.28
N THR A 126 -1.39 13.46 -5.50
CA THR A 126 -0.84 12.32 -6.26
C THR A 126 0.28 11.60 -5.56
N THR A 127 1.05 12.29 -4.72
CA THR A 127 2.09 11.66 -3.88
C THR A 127 1.46 10.74 -2.86
N LEU A 128 0.34 11.16 -2.24
CA LEU A 128 -0.39 10.33 -1.28
C LEU A 128 -1.08 9.16 -1.98
N LEU A 129 -1.62 9.37 -3.19
CA LEU A 129 -2.16 8.30 -4.02
C LEU A 129 -1.08 7.29 -4.42
N ALA A 130 0.10 7.76 -4.82
CA ALA A 130 1.22 6.90 -5.20
C ALA A 130 1.74 6.09 -4.02
N ALA A 131 1.84 6.71 -2.84
CA ALA A 131 2.15 5.99 -1.60
C ALA A 131 1.18 4.85 -1.34
N ALA A 132 -0.13 5.12 -1.44
CA ALA A 132 -1.16 4.15 -1.13
C ALA A 132 -1.24 3.01 -2.16
N VAL A 133 -0.98 3.29 -3.44
CA VAL A 133 -0.92 2.26 -4.49
C VAL A 133 0.39 1.45 -4.41
N ALA A 134 1.50 2.08 -4.00
CA ALA A 134 2.77 1.38 -3.80
C ALA A 134 2.81 0.52 -2.54
N SER A 135 2.02 0.88 -1.51
CA SER A 135 2.14 0.26 -0.18
C SER A 135 2.02 -1.26 -0.18
N PRO A 136 1.13 -1.92 -0.95
CA PRO A 136 1.09 -3.37 -0.97
C PRO A 136 2.36 -4.02 -1.47
N VAL A 137 2.99 -3.46 -2.52
CA VAL A 137 4.23 -4.01 -3.07
C VAL A 137 5.34 -4.00 -2.02
N ILE A 138 5.39 -2.91 -1.26
CA ILE A 138 6.37 -2.70 -0.20
C ILE A 138 6.09 -3.65 0.97
N MET A 139 4.82 -3.81 1.35
CA MET A 139 4.42 -4.79 2.36
C MET A 139 4.79 -6.21 1.94
N THR A 140 4.59 -6.59 0.68
CA THR A 140 5.02 -7.90 0.15
C THR A 140 6.52 -8.09 0.34
N LEU A 141 7.32 -7.10 -0.08
CA LEU A 141 8.77 -7.18 -0.02
C LEU A 141 9.30 -7.25 1.41
N TRP A 142 8.83 -6.37 2.30
CA TRP A 142 9.21 -6.42 3.71
C TRP A 142 8.75 -7.71 4.39
N SER A 143 7.56 -8.21 4.07
CA SER A 143 7.08 -9.50 4.61
C SER A 143 7.98 -10.65 4.16
N ALA A 144 8.43 -10.65 2.90
CA ALA A 144 9.38 -11.65 2.40
C ALA A 144 10.75 -11.54 3.08
N ILE A 145 11.27 -10.32 3.29
CA ILE A 145 12.53 -10.10 4.03
C ILE A 145 12.41 -10.63 5.46
N LEU A 146 11.35 -10.26 6.18
CA LEU A 146 11.10 -10.73 7.55
C LEU A 146 11.02 -12.26 7.60
N PHE A 147 10.32 -12.87 6.63
CA PHE A 147 10.23 -14.32 6.52
C PHE A 147 11.60 -14.99 6.34
N ILE A 148 12.42 -14.47 5.43
CA ILE A 148 13.77 -15.00 5.16
C ILE A 148 14.68 -14.82 6.37
N VAL A 149 14.72 -13.63 6.96
CA VAL A 149 15.58 -13.36 8.13
C VAL A 149 15.17 -14.23 9.31
N GLY A 150 13.86 -14.41 9.56
CA GLY A 150 13.38 -15.32 10.60
C GLY A 150 13.76 -16.77 10.33
N THR A 151 13.77 -17.19 9.06
CA THR A 151 14.24 -18.53 8.67
C THR A 151 15.73 -18.70 8.91
N ILE A 152 16.56 -17.70 8.60
CA ILE A 152 18.00 -17.73 8.86
C ILE A 152 18.27 -17.79 10.37
N ASP A 153 17.58 -16.96 11.16
CA ASP A 153 17.71 -16.95 12.62
C ASP A 153 17.34 -18.31 13.23
N TYR A 154 16.26 -18.93 12.75
CA TYR A 154 15.85 -20.27 13.15
C TYR A 154 16.93 -21.33 12.85
N ILE A 155 17.58 -21.27 11.68
CA ILE A 155 18.61 -22.24 11.27
C ILE A 155 19.90 -22.08 12.08
N ILE A 156 20.31 -20.85 12.36
CA ILE A 156 21.57 -20.56 13.04
C ILE A 156 21.43 -20.71 14.57
N GLU A 157 20.20 -20.76 15.09
CA GLU A 157 19.88 -20.85 16.52
C GLU A 157 20.59 -19.75 17.32
N ILE A 158 20.55 -18.51 16.82
CA ILE A 158 21.22 -17.40 17.51
C ILE A 158 20.59 -17.28 18.91
N PRO A 159 21.40 -17.29 20.00
CA PRO A 159 20.88 -17.25 21.38
C PRO A 159 20.43 -15.83 21.78
N LEU A 160 19.56 -15.25 20.97
CA LEU A 160 18.86 -13.99 21.22
C LEU A 160 17.59 -14.32 22.01
N GLY A 161 17.76 -14.58 23.31
CA GLY A 161 16.65 -14.88 24.23
C GLY A 161 16.01 -13.61 24.82
N GLY A 162 14.67 -13.58 24.89
CA GLY A 162 13.93 -12.58 25.67
C GLY A 162 12.54 -12.23 25.12
N THR A 163 11.63 -11.79 25.99
CA THR A 163 10.31 -11.24 25.60
C THR A 163 10.41 -9.92 24.82
N GLN A 164 11.58 -9.27 24.85
CA GLN A 164 11.86 -8.02 24.16
C GLN A 164 11.67 -8.10 22.64
N TYR A 165 11.83 -9.30 22.04
CA TYR A 165 11.67 -9.49 20.60
C TYR A 165 10.21 -9.45 20.13
N ILE A 166 9.23 -9.67 21.02
CA ILE A 166 7.81 -9.50 20.67
C ILE A 166 7.53 -8.04 20.25
N LEU A 167 8.18 -7.06 20.87
CA LEU A 167 8.06 -5.65 20.48
C LEU A 167 8.55 -5.42 19.04
N LEU A 168 9.52 -6.19 18.55
CA LEU A 168 9.97 -6.09 17.17
C LEU A 168 8.91 -6.56 16.17
N ALA A 169 8.09 -7.55 16.54
CA ALA A 169 6.97 -7.99 15.70
C ALA A 169 5.87 -6.92 15.60
N LEU A 170 5.67 -6.14 16.67
CA LEU A 170 4.64 -5.09 16.70
C LEU A 170 4.95 -3.90 15.80
N ILE A 171 6.23 -3.63 15.51
CA ILE A 171 6.63 -2.51 14.64
C ILE A 171 6.08 -2.69 13.21
N PRO A 172 6.38 -3.76 12.46
CA PRO A 172 5.85 -3.95 11.10
C PRO A 172 4.33 -4.08 11.11
N ILE A 173 3.72 -4.72 12.11
CA ILE A 173 2.26 -4.81 12.23
C ILE A 173 1.64 -3.43 12.41
N GLY A 174 2.17 -2.63 13.33
CA GLY A 174 1.70 -1.26 13.60
C GLY A 174 1.84 -0.37 12.36
N LEU A 175 2.97 -0.43 11.66
CA LEU A 175 3.16 0.27 10.39
C LEU A 175 2.16 -0.20 9.32
N GLY A 176 1.90 -1.51 9.25
CA GLY A 176 0.88 -2.09 8.38
C GLY A 176 -0.52 -1.52 8.65
N LEU A 177 -0.93 -1.46 9.91
CA LEU A 177 -2.21 -0.90 10.34
C LEU A 177 -2.32 0.60 10.03
N VAL A 178 -1.25 1.37 10.26
CA VAL A 178 -1.21 2.79 9.89
C VAL A 178 -1.38 2.97 8.38
N ALA A 179 -0.72 2.15 7.56
CA ALA A 179 -0.85 2.21 6.12
C ALA A 179 -2.26 1.78 5.63
N VAL A 180 -2.87 0.77 6.24
CA VAL A 180 -4.27 0.36 5.98
C VAL A 180 -5.23 1.50 6.31
N THR A 181 -5.11 2.09 7.50
CA THR A 181 -6.01 3.19 7.92
C THR A 181 -5.83 4.44 7.05
N ALA A 182 -4.60 4.80 6.69
CA ALA A 182 -4.32 5.87 5.74
C ALA A 182 -4.95 5.58 4.38
N THR A 183 -4.79 4.37 3.86
CA THR A 183 -5.38 3.90 2.59
C THR A 183 -6.90 3.98 2.59
N LEU A 184 -7.54 3.49 3.65
CA LEU A 184 -8.99 3.56 3.81
C LEU A 184 -9.48 5.02 3.80
N THR A 185 -8.75 5.89 4.51
CA THR A 185 -9.04 7.33 4.56
C THR A 185 -8.91 7.95 3.18
N VAL A 186 -7.84 7.65 2.44
CA VAL A 186 -7.61 8.07 1.06
C VAL A 186 -8.78 7.64 0.16
N GLY A 187 -9.14 6.37 0.16
CA GLY A 187 -10.26 5.86 -0.66
C GLY A 187 -11.59 6.50 -0.29
N ARG A 188 -11.83 6.78 1.00
CA ARG A 188 -13.06 7.45 1.45
C ARG A 188 -13.11 8.91 1.02
N VAL A 189 -12.00 9.64 1.10
CA VAL A 189 -11.89 11.03 0.66
C VAL A 189 -12.12 11.13 -0.85
N ILE A 190 -11.49 10.26 -1.63
CA ILE A 190 -11.70 10.19 -3.08
C ILE A 190 -13.18 9.92 -3.39
N GLY A 191 -13.77 8.88 -2.79
CA GLY A 191 -15.16 8.50 -3.02
C GLY A 191 -16.14 9.65 -2.76
N LYS A 192 -16.04 10.32 -1.61
CA LYS A 192 -16.90 11.47 -1.28
C LYS A 192 -16.77 12.63 -2.27
N ARG A 193 -15.54 12.95 -2.69
CA ARG A 193 -15.29 14.06 -3.61
C ARG A 193 -15.80 13.75 -5.02
N VAL A 194 -15.68 12.51 -5.47
CA VAL A 194 -16.25 12.05 -6.73
C VAL A 194 -17.77 12.18 -6.73
N GLU A 195 -18.44 11.68 -5.68
CA GLU A 195 -19.89 11.77 -5.53
C GLU A 195 -20.38 13.24 -5.55
N THR A 196 -19.73 14.10 -4.77
CA THR A 196 -20.07 15.54 -4.72
C THR A 196 -19.96 16.21 -6.09
N GLN A 197 -18.95 15.85 -6.88
CA GLN A 197 -18.72 16.44 -8.21
C GLN A 197 -19.71 15.94 -9.25
N LEU A 198 -20.17 14.69 -9.13
CA LEU A 198 -21.24 14.16 -9.96
C LEU A 198 -22.57 14.87 -9.68
N ASP A 199 -22.92 15.05 -8.40
CA ASP A 199 -24.14 15.75 -7.98
C ASP A 199 -24.18 17.21 -8.48
N LEU A 200 -23.03 17.89 -8.47
CA LEU A 200 -22.91 19.26 -9.00
C LEU A 200 -23.10 19.29 -10.52
N SER A 201 -22.48 18.35 -11.25
CA SER A 201 -22.60 18.26 -12.70
C SER A 201 -24.05 17.97 -13.12
N ASP A 202 -24.76 17.10 -12.40
CA ASP A 202 -26.15 16.76 -12.72
C ASP A 202 -27.11 17.93 -12.43
N LYS A 203 -26.84 18.73 -11.39
CA LYS A 203 -27.60 19.95 -11.09
C LYS A 203 -27.40 21.04 -12.15
N GLU A 204 -26.20 21.19 -12.71
CA GLU A 204 -25.95 22.15 -13.80
C GLU A 204 -26.62 21.73 -15.11
N MET A 205 -26.83 20.43 -15.33
CA MET A 205 -27.48 19.89 -16.53
C MET A 205 -29.01 19.81 -16.43
N SER A 206 -29.60 20.06 -15.26
CA SER A 206 -31.05 20.19 -15.09
C SER A 206 -31.42 21.68 -15.05
N PRO A 207 -31.70 22.33 -16.19
CA PRO A 207 -32.19 23.70 -16.16
C PRO A 207 -33.51 23.70 -15.41
N THR A 208 -33.58 24.51 -14.36
CA THR A 208 -34.82 24.90 -13.69
C THR A 208 -35.81 25.39 -14.74
N PHE A 209 -36.83 24.58 -15.00
CA PHE A 209 -38.07 25.00 -15.66
C PHE A 209 -39.00 25.63 -14.63
#